data_AF-A0A3B9MEJ8-F1
#
_entry.id   AF-A0A3B9MEJ8-F1
#
_cell.length_a   1.000
_cell.length_b   1.000
_cell.length_c   1.000
_cell.angle_alpha   90.00
_cell.angle_beta   90.00
_cell.angle_gamma   90.00
#
_symmetry.space_group_name_H-M   'P 1'
#
loop_
_entity.id
_entity.type
_entity.pdbx_description
1 polymer ?
#
loop_
_entity_poly.entity_id
_entity_poly.type
_entity_poly.pdbx_seq_one_letter_code
_entity_poly.pdbx_strand_id
1 'polypeptide(L)'
;MSPQPRIAEYFADFGARLARLVHVLGVEIEPPTISSRVAAEVLELAGTVAHTSERKFAPLAAFVMGVAVGQLRAAGRLGSDREIAALVAQLRTELDASIARQPPDGA
;
A
#
# COMPACT_ATOMS: atom_id res chain seq x y z
N MET A 1 9.92 26.94 -9.85
CA MET A 1 9.73 25.69 -9.07
C MET A 1 8.24 25.49 -8.93
N SER A 2 7.65 24.54 -9.67
CA SER A 2 6.21 24.29 -9.56
C SER A 2 5.89 23.80 -8.15
N PRO A 3 4.81 24.28 -7.50
CA PRO A 3 4.38 23.73 -6.22
C PRO A 3 4.18 22.22 -6.38
N GLN A 4 4.76 21.42 -5.48
CA GLN A 4 4.50 19.98 -5.50
C GLN A 4 3.02 19.76 -5.17
N PRO A 5 2.32 18.93 -5.96
CA PRO A 5 0.92 18.63 -5.68
C PRO A 5 0.80 17.95 -4.31
N ARG A 6 -0.26 18.26 -3.57
CA ARG A 6 -0.54 17.53 -2.32
C ARG A 6 -0.80 16.07 -2.65
N ILE A 7 -0.47 15.15 -1.74
CA ILE A 7 -0.61 13.70 -1.96
C ILE A 7 -2.00 13.31 -2.49
N ALA A 8 -3.06 13.93 -1.96
CA ALA A 8 -4.43 13.70 -2.38
C ALA A 8 -4.69 14.12 -3.84
N GLU A 9 -4.18 15.28 -4.26
CA GLU A 9 -4.32 15.79 -5.63
C GLU A 9 -3.57 14.91 -6.62
N TYR A 10 -2.32 14.56 -6.29
CA TYR A 10 -1.51 13.68 -7.12
C TYR A 10 -2.19 12.33 -7.35
N PHE A 11 -2.70 11.68 -6.30
CA PHE A 11 -3.33 10.37 -6.42
C PHE A 11 -4.73 10.43 -7.07
N ALA A 12 -5.47 11.53 -6.94
CA ALA A 12 -6.70 11.73 -7.70
C ALA A 12 -6.42 11.79 -9.21
N ASP A 13 -5.42 12.57 -9.62
CA ASP A 13 -4.98 12.66 -11.02
C ASP A 13 -4.44 11.33 -11.54
N PHE A 14 -3.67 10.62 -10.71
CA PHE A 14 -3.16 9.29 -11.02
C PHE A 14 -4.31 8.30 -11.25
N GLY A 15 -5.29 8.26 -10.35
CA GLY A 15 -6.46 7.39 -10.47
C GLY A 15 -7.25 7.68 -11.75
N ALA A 16 -7.46 8.96 -12.07
CA ALA A 16 -8.14 9.37 -13.30
C ALA A 16 -7.37 8.93 -14.56
N ARG A 17 -6.04 9.02 -14.55
CA ARG A 17 -5.21 8.50 -15.66
C ARG A 17 -5.35 6.99 -15.79
N LEU A 18 -5.35 6.26 -14.67
CA LEU A 18 -5.49 4.81 -14.69
C LEU A 18 -6.85 4.37 -15.24
N ALA A 19 -7.94 5.01 -14.79
CA ALA A 19 -9.29 4.75 -15.29
C ALA A 19 -9.38 4.94 -16.82
N ARG A 20 -8.77 6.02 -17.34
CA ARG A 20 -8.70 6.25 -18.79
C ARG A 20 -7.92 5.17 -19.53
N LEU A 21 -6.80 4.70 -18.97
CA LEU A 21 -5.99 3.65 -19.61
C LEU A 21 -6.72 2.32 -19.69
N VAL A 22 -7.47 1.93 -18.66
CA VAL A 22 -8.25 0.68 -18.68
C VAL A 22 -9.54 0.81 -19.49
N HIS A 23 -10.10 2.01 -19.61
CA HIS A 23 -11.24 2.26 -20.50
C HIS A 23 -10.92 1.94 -21.96
N VAL A 24 -9.69 2.20 -22.41
CA VAL A 24 -9.20 1.79 -23.74
C VAL A 24 -9.26 0.27 -23.93
N LEU A 25 -9.23 -0.51 -22.84
CA LEU A 25 -9.37 -1.97 -22.85
C LEU A 25 -10.84 -2.42 -22.78
N GLY A 26 -11.81 -1.51 -22.87
CA GLY A 26 -13.24 -1.80 -22.76
C GLY A 26 -13.72 -2.05 -21.32
N VAL A 27 -12.90 -1.72 -20.32
CA VAL A 27 -13.22 -1.92 -18.89
C VAL A 27 -13.44 -0.57 -18.23
N GLU A 28 -14.62 -0.36 -17.66
CA GLU A 28 -14.89 0.81 -16.82
C GLU A 28 -14.60 0.48 -15.35
N ILE A 29 -13.78 1.32 -14.72
CA ILE A 29 -13.51 1.26 -13.29
C ILE A 29 -13.73 2.64 -12.66
N GLU A 30 -14.10 2.65 -11.39
CA GLU A 30 -14.00 3.86 -10.58
C GLU A 30 -12.52 4.26 -10.45
N PRO A 31 -12.15 5.54 -10.65
CA PRO A 31 -10.79 6.00 -10.45
C PRO A 31 -10.27 5.60 -9.07
N PRO A 32 -9.18 4.81 -8.98
CA PRO A 32 -8.70 4.38 -7.68
C PRO A 32 -8.16 5.58 -6.90
N THR A 33 -8.56 5.66 -5.65
CA THR A 33 -8.11 6.68 -4.70
C THR A 33 -7.51 6.02 -3.46
N ILE A 34 -6.73 6.79 -2.71
CA ILE A 34 -6.17 6.37 -1.42
C ILE A 34 -6.35 7.51 -0.43
N SER A 35 -6.87 7.20 0.76
CA SER A 35 -6.93 8.20 1.82
C SER A 35 -5.58 8.39 2.48
N SER A 36 -5.37 9.56 3.10
CA SER A 36 -4.14 9.89 3.81
C SER A 36 -3.79 8.87 4.90
N ARG A 37 -4.80 8.25 5.54
CA ARG A 37 -4.58 7.22 6.57
C ARG A 37 -3.98 5.95 5.98
N VAL A 38 -4.59 5.43 4.91
CA VAL A 38 -4.08 4.21 4.25
C VAL A 38 -2.71 4.48 3.64
N ALA A 39 -2.52 5.66 3.03
CA ALA A 39 -1.24 6.06 2.48
C ALA A 39 -0.13 6.07 3.55
N ALA A 40 -0.40 6.62 4.74
CA ALA A 40 0.57 6.63 5.83
C ALA A 40 1.00 5.21 6.23
N GLU A 41 0.06 4.30 6.45
CA GLU A 41 0.40 2.92 6.85
C GLU A 41 1.15 2.15 5.75
N VAL A 42 0.80 2.35 4.48
CA VAL A 42 1.52 1.71 3.37
C VAL A 42 2.95 2.24 3.25
N LEU A 43 3.16 3.54 3.50
CA LEU A 43 4.49 4.13 3.52
C LEU A 43 5.32 3.62 4.71
N GLU A 44 4.71 3.48 5.88
CA GLU A 44 5.36 2.87 7.06
C GLU A 44 5.72 1.39 6.80
N LEU A 45 4.83 0.60 6.18
CA LEU A 45 5.14 -0.78 5.77
C LEU A 45 6.33 -0.82 4.80
N ALA A 46 6.32 0.04 3.78
CA ALA A 46 7.43 0.14 2.83
C ALA A 46 8.74 0.53 3.54
N GLY A 47 8.65 1.45 4.52
CA GLY A 47 9.73 1.80 5.42
C GLY A 47 10.27 0.59 6.17
N THR A 48 9.43 -0.13 6.92
CA THR A 48 9.82 -1.35 7.63
C THR A 48 10.52 -2.33 6.70
N VAL A 49 9.94 -2.70 5.56
CA VAL A 49 10.55 -3.64 4.60
C VAL A 49 11.89 -3.12 4.07
N ALA A 50 12.01 -1.82 3.82
CA ALA A 50 13.27 -1.23 3.36
C ALA A 50 14.40 -1.29 4.40
N HIS A 51 14.05 -1.22 5.69
CA HIS A 51 15.02 -1.26 6.79
C HIS A 51 15.40 -2.69 7.18
N THR A 52 14.49 -3.65 7.01
CA THR A 52 14.60 -4.98 7.61
C THR A 52 14.90 -6.08 6.60
N SER A 53 14.73 -5.78 5.32
CA SER A 53 15.04 -6.66 4.20
C SER A 53 15.87 -5.88 3.16
N GLU A 54 15.70 -6.17 1.86
CA GLU A 54 16.31 -5.36 0.82
C GLU A 54 15.42 -4.15 0.46
N ARG A 55 16.03 -2.95 0.35
CA ARG A 55 15.33 -1.71 -0.06
C ARG A 55 14.50 -1.86 -1.35
N LYS A 56 14.94 -2.71 -2.27
CA LYS A 56 14.24 -3.00 -3.53
C LYS A 56 12.90 -3.73 -3.35
N PHE A 57 12.66 -4.35 -2.19
CA PHE A 57 11.42 -5.07 -1.89
C PHE A 57 10.31 -4.17 -1.36
N ALA A 58 10.61 -2.99 -0.83
CA ALA A 58 9.61 -2.04 -0.34
C ALA A 58 8.48 -1.73 -1.35
N PRO A 59 8.75 -1.38 -2.62
CA PRO A 59 7.68 -1.15 -3.60
C PRO A 59 6.89 -2.44 -3.93
N LEU A 60 7.53 -3.61 -3.87
CA LEU A 60 6.86 -4.90 -4.11
C LEU A 60 5.93 -5.26 -2.96
N ALA A 61 6.35 -5.04 -1.72
CA ALA A 61 5.53 -5.25 -0.54
C ALA A 61 4.27 -4.38 -0.57
N ALA A 62 4.41 -3.09 -0.92
CA ALA A 62 3.27 -2.20 -1.08
C ALA A 62 2.31 -2.67 -2.20
N PHE A 63 2.84 -3.14 -3.33
CA PHE A 63 2.03 -3.69 -4.42
C PHE A 63 1.25 -4.94 -3.99
N VAL A 64 1.92 -5.92 -3.37
CA VAL A 64 1.30 -7.17 -2.89
C VAL A 64 0.25 -6.88 -1.82
N MET A 65 0.52 -5.93 -0.92
CA MET A 65 -0.45 -5.47 0.07
C MET A 65 -1.71 -4.90 -0.61
N GLY A 66 -1.54 -4.10 -1.67
CA GLY A 66 -2.65 -3.58 -2.48
C GLY A 66 -3.48 -4.70 -3.14
N VAL A 67 -2.83 -5.73 -3.67
CA VAL A 67 -3.50 -6.92 -4.23
C VAL A 67 -4.35 -7.63 -3.17
N ALA A 68 -3.80 -7.86 -1.98
CA ALA A 68 -4.51 -8.49 -0.87
C ALA A 68 -5.74 -7.67 -0.42
N VAL A 69 -5.59 -6.34 -0.31
CA VAL A 69 -6.71 -5.43 -0.01
C VAL A 69 -7.80 -5.52 -1.07
N GLY A 70 -7.43 -5.58 -2.36
CA GLY A 70 -8.37 -5.75 -3.46
C GLY A 70 -9.16 -7.07 -3.36
N GLN A 71 -8.47 -8.18 -3.07
CA GLN A 71 -9.10 -9.49 -2.88
C GLN A 71 -10.07 -9.51 -1.69
N LEU A 72 -9.69 -8.91 -0.55
CA LEU A 72 -10.53 -8.84 0.64
C LEU A 72 -11.76 -7.94 0.43
N ARG A 73 -11.61 -6.82 -0.29
CA ARG A 73 -12.73 -5.97 -0.70
C ARG A 73 -13.70 -6.73 -1.61
N ALA A 74 -13.19 -7.44 -2.61
CA ALA A 74 -14.01 -8.25 -3.51
C ALA A 74 -14.77 -9.38 -2.78
N ALA A 75 -14.18 -9.91 -1.70
CA ALA A 75 -14.82 -10.90 -0.84
C ALA A 75 -15.80 -10.29 0.20
N GLY A 76 -15.98 -8.97 0.24
CA GLY A 76 -16.83 -8.28 1.22
C GLY A 76 -16.30 -8.35 2.67
N ARG A 77 -14.99 -8.60 2.85
CA ARG A 77 -14.34 -8.78 4.15
C ARG A 77 -13.61 -7.52 4.64
N LEU A 78 -13.60 -6.47 3.83
CA LEU A 78 -12.89 -5.23 4.10
C LEU A 78 -13.66 -4.07 3.46
N GLY A 79 -14.22 -3.16 4.27
CA GLY A 79 -15.15 -2.13 3.78
C GLY A 79 -14.66 -0.70 3.97
N SER A 80 -13.81 -0.47 4.98
CA SER A 80 -13.40 0.88 5.37
C SER A 80 -11.88 1.08 5.34
N ASP A 81 -11.48 2.33 5.13
CA ASP A 81 -10.08 2.75 5.22
C ASP A 81 -9.46 2.50 6.59
N ARG A 82 -10.28 2.47 7.65
CA ARG A 82 -9.84 2.12 9.00
C ARG A 82 -9.42 0.65 9.07
N GLU A 83 -10.20 -0.26 8.50
CA GLU A 83 -9.89 -1.68 8.50
C GLU A 83 -8.67 -1.98 7.63
N ILE A 84 -8.53 -1.30 6.48
CA ILE A 84 -7.35 -1.41 5.62
C ILE A 84 -6.10 -0.95 6.37
N ALA A 85 -6.15 0.23 6.99
CA ALA A 85 -5.03 0.74 7.77
C ALA A 85 -4.64 -0.20 8.91
N ALA A 86 -5.63 -0.77 9.62
CA ALA A 86 -5.39 -1.74 10.69
C ALA A 86 -4.71 -3.02 10.16
N LEU A 87 -5.14 -3.53 9.00
CA LEU A 87 -4.52 -4.71 8.37
C LEU A 87 -3.06 -4.44 7.99
N VAL A 88 -2.77 -3.29 7.39
CA VAL A 88 -1.39 -2.90 7.02
C VAL A 88 -0.51 -2.76 8.26
N ALA A 89 -1.02 -2.11 9.31
CA ALA A 89 -0.32 -1.94 10.58
C ALA A 89 -0.05 -3.28 11.28
N GLN A 90 -1.00 -4.22 11.22
CA GLN A 90 -0.83 -5.57 11.76
C GLN A 90 0.30 -6.32 11.04
N LEU A 91 0.32 -6.32 9.70
CA LEU A 91 1.39 -6.95 8.93
C LEU A 91 2.76 -6.34 9.28
N ARG A 92 2.84 -5.02 9.39
CA ARG A 92 4.07 -4.33 9.82
C ARG A 92 4.54 -4.81 11.19
N THR A 93 3.63 -4.94 12.14
CA THR A 93 3.93 -5.44 13.50
C THR A 93 4.45 -6.88 13.48
N GLU A 94 3.87 -7.74 12.63
CA GLU A 94 4.34 -9.12 12.48
C GLU A 94 5.73 -9.20 11.86
N LEU A 95 6.02 -8.36 10.87
CA LEU A 95 7.35 -8.23 10.27
C LEU A 95 8.37 -7.76 11.30
N ASP A 96 8.09 -6.67 12.03
CA ASP A 96 8.95 -6.15 13.10
C ASP A 96 9.23 -7.22 14.18
N ALA A 97 8.21 -7.98 14.58
CA ALA A 97 8.37 -9.06 15.56
C ALA A 97 9.17 -10.26 15.03
N SER A 98 9.11 -10.55 13.72
CA SER A 98 9.91 -11.62 13.11
C SER A 98 11.41 -11.33 13.18
N ILE A 99 11.80 -10.06 13.00
CA ILE A 99 13.18 -9.60 13.08
C ILE A 99 13.68 -9.66 14.52
N ALA A 100 12.88 -9.21 15.49
CA ALA A 100 13.24 -9.26 16.90
C ALA A 100 13.50 -10.70 17.42
N ARG A 101 12.97 -11.71 16.73
CA ARG A 101 13.15 -13.14 17.06
C ARG A 101 14.31 -13.80 16.31
N GLN A 102 14.89 -13.17 15.30
CA GLN A 102 16.11 -13.68 14.68
C GLN A 102 17.29 -13.46 15.64
N PRO A 103 18.01 -14.51 16.08
CA PRO A 103 19.26 -14.32 16.79
C PRO A 103 20.24 -13.54 15.88
N PRO A 104 21.16 -12.74 16.44
CA PRO A 104 22.20 -12.11 15.62
C PRO A 104 22.95 -13.23 14.88
N ASP A 105 23.01 -13.15 13.55
CA ASP A 105 23.75 -14.12 12.74
C ASP A 105 25.20 -14.21 13.26
N GLY A 106 25.55 -15.37 13.84
CA GLY A 106 26.91 -15.67 14.31
C GLY A 106 27.03 -16.36 15.68
N ALA A 107 26.39 -17.52 15.85
CA ALA A 107 26.76 -18.50 16.88
C ALA A 107 27.24 -19.79 16.22
#